data_AF-A0A519QMM4-F1
#
_entry.id   AF-A0A519QMM4-F1
#
_cell.length_a   1.000
_cell.length_b   1.000
_cell.length_c   1.000
_cell.angle_alpha   90.00
_cell.angle_beta   90.00
_cell.angle_gamma   90.00
#
_symmetry.space_group_name_H-M   'P 1'
#
loop_
_entity.id
_entity.type
_entity.pdbx_description
1 polymer ?
#
loop_
_entity_poly.entity_id
_entity_poly.type
_entity_poly.pdbx_seq_one_letter_code
_entity_poly.pdbx_strand_id
1 'polypeptide(L)'
;MRNKKEADFDQHLIEFLIHDLGEIRWMGSRILSKLIFHDNMRHFAVNILELPSKSQFKLFTAVLSLINEAQHTLPLVVPLLESGNEAVKEGLISRLELLSEDYGSQVTDALNNYWPAKTEEQQAISDRIQHYMEDFFKRARKKTEVKELNPLHTQSSYFNTYMKSYQKHFERTINEGVDKNSIMRQLATTVVLAKGGGWKHAETGEVMQLSSIGTSMTLPRSYFVSPDNFEWDRMVDRLENWKNFLGEWEVTP
;
A
#
# COMPACT_ATOMS: atom_id res chain seq x y z
N MET A 1 19.99 -9.00 0.42
CA MET A 1 20.63 -10.34 0.36
C MET A 1 20.25 -11.03 -0.96
N ARG A 2 20.63 -10.46 -2.12
CA ARG A 2 20.32 -11.00 -3.46
C ARG A 2 21.63 -11.34 -4.17
N ASN A 3 21.90 -12.63 -4.37
CA ASN A 3 23.13 -13.17 -4.94
C ASN A 3 22.80 -14.21 -6.02
N LYS A 4 23.38 -14.07 -7.22
CA LYS A 4 23.55 -15.02 -8.36
C LYS A 4 22.38 -15.92 -8.84
N LYS A 5 21.26 -16.01 -8.13
CA LYS A 5 20.05 -16.79 -8.46
C LYS A 5 18.77 -15.99 -8.16
N GLU A 6 18.82 -14.70 -8.48
CA GLU A 6 17.72 -13.77 -8.21
C GLU A 6 16.46 -14.12 -9.02
N ALA A 7 16.63 -14.54 -10.27
CA ALA A 7 15.54 -15.03 -11.11
C ALA A 7 14.89 -16.30 -10.54
N ASP A 8 15.68 -17.28 -10.11
CA ASP A 8 15.14 -18.51 -9.50
C ASP A 8 14.31 -18.17 -8.26
N PHE A 9 14.81 -17.30 -7.38
CA PHE A 9 14.09 -16.89 -6.19
C PHE A 9 12.79 -16.15 -6.54
N ASP A 10 12.85 -15.19 -7.46
CA ASP A 10 11.68 -14.43 -7.89
C ASP A 10 10.62 -15.32 -8.54
N GLN A 11 11.04 -16.36 -9.27
CA GLN A 11 10.13 -17.35 -9.85
C GLN A 11 9.36 -18.11 -8.77
N HIS A 12 10.04 -18.64 -7.75
CA HIS A 12 9.38 -19.32 -6.63
C HIS A 12 8.48 -18.36 -5.82
N LEU A 13 8.91 -17.10 -5.67
CA LEU A 13 8.09 -16.08 -5.01
C LEU A 13 6.80 -15.81 -5.81
N ILE A 14 6.90 -15.66 -7.13
CA ILE A 14 5.73 -15.50 -8.01
C ILE A 14 4.82 -16.72 -7.89
N GLU A 15 5.37 -17.94 -7.94
CA GLU A 15 4.59 -19.19 -7.76
C GLU A 15 3.83 -19.20 -6.44
N PHE A 16 4.43 -18.73 -5.34
CA PHE A 16 3.74 -18.61 -4.06
C PHE A 16 2.62 -17.56 -4.13
N LEU A 17 2.89 -16.39 -4.70
CA LEU A 17 1.92 -15.29 -4.81
C LEU A 17 0.69 -15.67 -5.65
N ILE A 18 0.85 -16.51 -6.67
CA ILE A 18 -0.25 -16.90 -7.58
C ILE A 18 -0.85 -18.29 -7.27
N HIS A 19 -0.40 -18.90 -6.17
CA HIS A 19 -0.81 -20.26 -5.79
C HIS A 19 -2.32 -20.37 -5.54
N ASP A 20 -2.93 -21.53 -5.81
CA ASP A 20 -4.37 -21.70 -5.62
C ASP A 20 -4.77 -21.69 -4.14
N LEU A 21 -3.94 -22.25 -3.27
CA LEU A 21 -4.15 -22.23 -1.82
C LEU A 21 -3.87 -20.86 -1.21
N GLY A 22 -4.86 -20.30 -0.49
CA GLY A 22 -4.76 -18.98 0.14
C GLY A 22 -3.62 -18.85 1.16
N GLU A 23 -3.36 -19.92 1.93
CA GLU A 23 -2.29 -19.94 2.93
C GLU A 23 -0.88 -19.77 2.31
N ILE A 24 -0.66 -20.39 1.14
CA ILE A 24 0.62 -20.28 0.41
C ILE A 24 0.77 -18.88 -0.20
N ARG A 25 -0.31 -18.32 -0.76
CA ARG A 25 -0.30 -16.92 -1.20
C ARG A 25 0.01 -15.98 -0.06
N TRP A 26 -0.58 -16.19 1.10
CA TRP A 26 -0.31 -15.37 2.27
C TRP A 26 1.16 -15.42 2.68
N MET A 27 1.81 -16.58 2.63
CA MET A 27 3.26 -16.69 2.81
C MET A 27 4.04 -15.88 1.77
N GLY A 28 3.69 -16.01 0.48
CA GLY A 28 4.28 -15.23 -0.61
C GLY A 28 4.15 -13.72 -0.37
N SER A 29 2.94 -13.25 -0.04
CA SER A 29 2.66 -11.85 0.30
C SER A 29 3.53 -11.35 1.46
N ARG A 30 3.70 -12.16 2.52
CA ARG A 30 4.55 -11.79 3.67
C ARG A 30 6.03 -11.69 3.30
N ILE A 31 6.51 -12.57 2.44
CA ILE A 31 7.88 -12.52 1.92
C ILE A 31 8.05 -11.25 1.09
N LEU A 32 7.13 -11.00 0.15
CA LEU A 32 7.17 -9.83 -0.71
C LEU A 32 7.11 -8.51 0.09
N SER A 33 6.20 -8.37 1.06
CA SER A 33 6.14 -7.17 1.91
C SER A 33 7.44 -6.92 2.67
N LYS A 34 8.14 -7.97 3.11
CA LYS A 34 9.46 -7.83 3.75
C LYS A 34 10.53 -7.38 2.76
N LEU A 35 10.54 -7.93 1.55
CA LEU A 35 11.49 -7.55 0.50
C LEU A 35 11.29 -6.09 0.05
N ILE A 36 10.03 -5.66 -0.07
CA ILE A 36 9.69 -4.27 -0.35
C ILE A 36 10.26 -3.35 0.75
N PHE A 37 10.01 -3.68 2.02
CA PHE A 37 10.36 -2.79 3.13
C PHE A 37 11.86 -2.80 3.48
N HIS A 38 12.51 -3.96 3.44
CA HIS A 38 13.91 -4.12 3.91
C HIS A 38 14.92 -4.14 2.77
N ASP A 39 14.56 -4.67 1.60
CA ASP A 39 15.46 -4.78 0.45
C ASP A 39 15.11 -3.79 -0.69
N ASN A 40 14.09 -2.93 -0.50
CA ASN A 40 13.61 -1.93 -1.48
C ASN A 40 13.38 -2.57 -2.87
N MET A 41 12.77 -3.76 -2.89
CA MET A 41 12.42 -4.46 -4.12
C MET A 41 11.41 -3.63 -4.93
N ARG A 42 11.76 -3.32 -6.19
CA ARG A 42 10.91 -2.54 -7.12
C ARG A 42 10.61 -3.24 -8.44
N HIS A 43 11.30 -4.33 -8.73
CA HIS A 43 11.09 -5.14 -9.93
C HIS A 43 11.37 -6.61 -9.62
N PHE A 44 10.71 -7.48 -10.38
CA PHE A 44 11.09 -8.89 -10.47
C PHE A 44 12.24 -9.01 -11.48
N ALA A 45 13.21 -9.88 -11.19
CA ALA A 45 14.26 -10.28 -12.12
C ALA A 45 13.71 -11.20 -13.22
N VAL A 46 12.60 -11.89 -12.95
CA VAL A 46 11.84 -12.67 -13.94
C VAL A 46 11.02 -11.71 -14.82
N ASN A 47 11.02 -11.96 -16.13
CA ASN A 47 10.16 -11.23 -17.05
C ASN A 47 8.69 -11.62 -16.86
N ILE A 48 7.94 -10.80 -16.14
CA ILE A 48 6.53 -11.07 -15.83
C ILE A 48 5.62 -11.06 -17.07
N LEU A 49 6.05 -10.47 -18.19
CA LEU A 49 5.33 -10.48 -19.46
C LEU A 49 5.33 -11.86 -20.14
N GLU A 50 6.28 -12.72 -19.79
CA GLU A 50 6.36 -14.09 -20.32
C GLU A 50 5.47 -15.07 -19.54
N LEU A 51 4.90 -14.64 -18.41
CA LEU A 51 3.96 -15.46 -17.66
C LEU A 51 2.65 -15.69 -18.46
N PRO A 52 1.96 -16.83 -18.32
CA PRO A 52 0.64 -17.02 -18.90
C PRO A 52 -0.35 -15.92 -18.44
N SER A 53 -1.27 -15.48 -19.30
CA SER A 53 -2.21 -14.38 -19.01
C SER A 53 -2.95 -14.55 -17.67
N LYS A 54 -3.37 -15.78 -17.35
CA LYS A 54 -4.01 -16.10 -16.08
C LYS A 54 -3.08 -15.88 -14.87
N SER A 55 -1.81 -16.22 -15.01
CA SER A 55 -0.78 -16.00 -14.00
C SER A 55 -0.46 -14.51 -13.86
N GLN A 56 -0.42 -13.74 -14.95
CA GLN A 56 -0.27 -12.29 -14.91
C GLN A 56 -1.42 -11.63 -14.13
N PHE A 57 -2.66 -12.07 -14.38
CA PHE A 57 -3.84 -11.57 -13.68
C PHE A 57 -3.79 -11.84 -12.18
N LYS A 58 -3.47 -13.09 -11.82
CA LYS A 58 -3.27 -13.51 -10.43
C LYS A 58 -2.15 -12.71 -9.76
N LEU A 59 -1.06 -12.44 -10.48
CA LEU A 59 0.10 -11.73 -9.95
C LEU A 59 -0.26 -10.28 -9.57
N PHE A 60 -0.84 -9.50 -10.50
CA PHE A 60 -1.18 -8.12 -10.14
C PHE A 60 -2.24 -8.06 -9.04
N THR A 61 -3.17 -9.02 -9.02
CA THR A 61 -4.19 -9.11 -7.96
C THR A 61 -3.53 -9.34 -6.60
N ALA A 62 -2.57 -10.27 -6.52
CA ALA A 62 -1.85 -10.60 -5.28
C ALA A 62 -0.92 -9.47 -4.79
N VAL A 63 -0.27 -8.76 -5.70
CA VAL A 63 0.65 -7.66 -5.34
C VAL A 63 -0.14 -6.42 -4.91
N LEU A 64 -1.25 -6.10 -5.60
CA LEU A 64 -2.06 -4.91 -5.30
C LEU A 64 -3.08 -5.11 -4.16
N SER A 65 -3.14 -6.30 -3.54
CA SER A 65 -3.89 -6.54 -2.30
C SER A 65 -3.05 -6.34 -1.03
N LEU A 66 -1.74 -6.10 -1.18
CA LEU A 66 -0.85 -5.78 -0.06
C LEU A 66 -1.20 -4.42 0.56
N ILE A 67 -1.10 -4.29 1.88
CA ILE A 67 -1.21 -2.98 2.58
C ILE A 67 0.10 -2.17 2.49
N ASN A 68 0.88 -2.40 1.44
CA ASN A 68 2.05 -1.59 1.15
C ASN A 68 1.60 -0.40 0.31
N GLU A 69 2.28 0.74 0.47
CA GLU A 69 1.96 1.94 -0.31
C GLU A 69 2.06 1.66 -1.81
N ALA A 70 1.15 2.27 -2.58
CA ALA A 70 1.06 2.07 -4.02
C ALA A 70 2.39 2.37 -4.72
N GLN A 71 3.14 3.37 -4.24
CA GLN A 71 4.48 3.70 -4.76
C GLN A 71 5.50 2.56 -4.72
N HIS A 72 5.31 1.57 -3.85
CA HIS A 72 6.20 0.42 -3.71
C HIS A 72 5.70 -0.82 -4.42
N THR A 73 4.38 -1.00 -4.51
CA THR A 73 3.77 -2.19 -5.14
C THR A 73 3.59 -2.01 -6.64
N LEU A 74 3.25 -0.80 -7.11
CA LEU A 74 2.99 -0.52 -8.52
C LEU A 74 4.18 -0.82 -9.44
N PRO A 75 5.43 -0.44 -9.11
CA PRO A 75 6.58 -0.74 -9.97
C PRO A 75 6.75 -2.22 -10.32
N LEU A 76 6.25 -3.12 -9.46
CA LEU A 76 6.31 -4.58 -9.67
C LEU A 76 5.33 -5.09 -10.72
N VAL A 77 4.25 -4.35 -11.02
CA VAL A 77 3.12 -4.82 -11.85
C VAL A 77 2.78 -3.90 -13.01
N VAL A 78 3.19 -2.63 -12.96
CA VAL A 78 3.02 -1.67 -14.07
C VAL A 78 3.58 -2.19 -15.41
N PRO A 79 4.67 -2.98 -15.48
CA PRO A 79 5.09 -3.57 -16.76
C PRO A 79 3.99 -4.39 -17.45
N LEU A 80 3.04 -4.99 -16.71
CA LEU A 80 1.93 -5.75 -17.29
C LEU A 80 0.93 -4.89 -18.10
N LEU A 81 1.02 -3.56 -18.04
CA LEU A 81 0.29 -2.67 -18.96
C LEU A 81 0.78 -2.80 -20.40
N GLU A 82 1.94 -3.42 -20.61
CA GLU A 82 2.51 -3.76 -21.92
C GLU A 82 2.27 -5.24 -22.28
N SER A 83 1.38 -5.94 -21.55
CA SER A 83 1.03 -7.33 -21.84
C SER A 83 0.41 -7.47 -23.23
N GLY A 84 0.79 -8.55 -23.93
CA GLY A 84 0.16 -8.93 -25.20
C GLY A 84 -1.31 -9.36 -25.06
N ASN A 85 -1.82 -9.55 -23.85
CA ASN A 85 -3.21 -9.89 -23.61
C ASN A 85 -4.02 -8.65 -23.19
N GLU A 86 -4.97 -8.25 -24.05
CA GLU A 86 -5.83 -7.08 -23.80
C GLU A 86 -6.63 -7.17 -22.49
N ALA A 87 -7.08 -8.36 -22.13
CA ALA A 87 -7.89 -8.52 -20.92
C ALA A 87 -7.06 -8.41 -19.64
N VAL A 88 -5.76 -8.76 -19.67
CA VAL A 88 -4.81 -8.46 -18.59
C VAL A 88 -4.58 -6.96 -18.49
N LYS A 89 -4.34 -6.28 -19.62
CA LYS A 89 -4.14 -4.81 -19.65
C LYS A 89 -5.36 -4.08 -19.09
N GLU A 90 -6.55 -4.36 -19.60
CA GLU A 90 -7.79 -3.74 -19.17
C GLU A 90 -8.12 -4.06 -17.70
N GLY A 91 -7.88 -5.31 -17.27
CA GLY A 91 -8.05 -5.72 -15.87
C GLY A 91 -7.12 -4.95 -14.93
N LEU A 92 -5.87 -4.75 -15.33
CA LEU A 92 -4.92 -3.94 -14.56
C LEU A 92 -5.33 -2.46 -14.54
N ILE A 93 -5.68 -1.85 -15.68
CA ILE A 93 -6.15 -0.46 -15.75
C ILE A 93 -7.35 -0.26 -14.81
N SER A 94 -8.37 -1.12 -14.90
CA SER A 94 -9.54 -1.09 -14.02
C SER A 94 -9.15 -1.22 -12.53
N ARG A 95 -8.14 -2.04 -12.22
CA ARG A 95 -7.64 -2.17 -10.86
C ARG A 95 -6.92 -0.92 -10.38
N LEU A 96 -6.18 -0.23 -11.25
CA LEU A 96 -5.51 1.04 -10.93
C LEU A 96 -6.51 2.18 -10.70
N GLU A 97 -7.60 2.23 -11.45
CA GLU A 97 -8.73 3.14 -11.21
C GLU A 97 -9.26 2.97 -9.77
N LEU A 98 -9.57 1.74 -9.37
CA LEU A 98 -10.02 1.45 -8.00
C LEU A 98 -8.95 1.78 -6.95
N LEU A 99 -7.69 1.46 -7.21
CA LEU A 99 -6.58 1.76 -6.30
C LEU A 99 -6.41 3.28 -6.08
N SER A 100 -6.74 4.10 -7.09
CA SER A 100 -6.69 5.56 -6.99
C SER A 100 -7.71 6.13 -6.01
N GLU A 101 -8.81 5.42 -5.72
CA GLU A 101 -9.75 5.82 -4.67
C GLU A 101 -9.12 5.74 -3.27
N ASP A 102 -8.23 4.77 -3.08
CA ASP A 102 -7.60 4.47 -1.79
C ASP A 102 -6.29 5.24 -1.57
N TYR A 103 -5.49 5.42 -2.61
CA TYR A 103 -4.16 6.04 -2.52
C TYR A 103 -4.03 7.38 -3.27
N GLY A 104 -5.09 7.83 -3.95
CA GLY A 104 -5.12 9.12 -4.64
C GLY A 104 -3.98 9.28 -5.66
N SER A 105 -3.29 10.42 -5.59
CA SER A 105 -2.23 10.78 -6.54
C SER A 105 -1.04 9.83 -6.54
N GLN A 106 -0.86 8.98 -5.51
CA GLN A 106 0.25 8.01 -5.51
C GLN A 106 0.21 7.08 -6.73
N VAL A 107 -0.99 6.75 -7.23
CA VAL A 107 -1.14 5.90 -8.42
C VAL A 107 -0.65 6.63 -9.67
N THR A 108 -1.09 7.86 -9.86
CA THR A 108 -0.71 8.69 -11.03
C THR A 108 0.76 9.07 -10.98
N ASP A 109 1.29 9.35 -9.80
CA ASP A 109 2.71 9.66 -9.58
C ASP A 109 3.59 8.44 -9.90
N ALA A 110 3.17 7.24 -9.49
CA ALA A 110 3.88 6.00 -9.82
C ALA A 110 3.90 5.73 -11.34
N LEU A 111 2.80 5.97 -12.04
CA LEU A 111 2.74 5.85 -13.50
C LEU A 111 3.64 6.89 -14.20
N ASN A 112 3.64 8.14 -13.72
CA ASN A 112 4.51 9.19 -14.24
C ASN A 112 5.99 8.87 -14.05
N ASN A 113 6.34 8.24 -12.93
CA ASN A 113 7.71 7.81 -12.65
C ASN A 113 8.14 6.62 -13.53
N TYR A 114 7.20 5.71 -13.86
CA TYR A 114 7.47 4.59 -14.75
C TYR A 114 7.58 5.02 -16.22
N TRP A 115 6.72 5.95 -16.66
CA TRP A 115 6.74 6.54 -18.00
C TRP A 115 7.07 8.04 -17.95
N PRO A 116 8.36 8.41 -17.83
CA PRO A 116 8.78 9.81 -17.82
C PRO A 116 8.51 10.50 -19.16
N ALA A 117 8.53 9.75 -20.26
CA ALA A 117 8.06 10.18 -21.57
C ALA A 117 7.01 9.17 -22.05
N LYS A 118 5.78 9.63 -22.27
CA LYS A 118 4.64 8.76 -22.61
C LYS A 118 4.42 8.69 -24.11
N THR A 119 4.10 7.50 -24.60
CA THR A 119 3.45 7.33 -25.91
C THR A 119 2.00 7.81 -25.84
N GLU A 120 1.35 7.96 -27.00
CA GLU A 120 -0.07 8.35 -27.06
C GLU A 120 -0.98 7.36 -26.31
N GLU A 121 -0.69 6.06 -26.40
CA GLU A 121 -1.41 5.01 -25.67
C GLU A 121 -1.21 5.11 -24.15
N GLN A 122 0.04 5.30 -23.69
CA GLN A 122 0.36 5.47 -22.27
C GLN A 122 -0.25 6.74 -21.69
N GLN A 123 -0.32 7.81 -22.49
CA GLN A 123 -0.99 9.04 -22.12
C GLN A 123 -2.49 8.80 -21.96
N ALA A 124 -3.14 8.11 -22.90
CA ALA A 124 -4.57 7.78 -22.81
C ALA A 124 -4.91 6.96 -21.56
N ILE A 125 -4.06 5.98 -21.19
CA ILE A 125 -4.22 5.21 -19.95
C ILE A 125 -4.11 6.12 -18.72
N SER A 126 -3.09 6.98 -18.69
CA SER A 126 -2.87 7.90 -17.58
C SER A 126 -4.03 8.87 -17.41
N ASP A 127 -4.55 9.42 -18.51
CA ASP A 127 -5.67 10.36 -18.53
C ASP A 127 -6.97 9.68 -18.08
N ARG A 128 -7.20 8.43 -18.49
CA ARG A 128 -8.34 7.63 -18.04
C ARG A 128 -8.35 7.45 -16.52
N ILE A 129 -7.21 7.04 -15.95
CA ILE A 129 -7.08 6.84 -14.50
C ILE A 129 -7.22 8.16 -13.75
N GLN A 130 -6.59 9.23 -14.25
CA GLN A 130 -6.71 10.57 -13.69
C GLN A 130 -8.17 11.05 -13.68
N HIS A 131 -8.88 10.87 -14.79
CA HIS A 131 -10.27 11.26 -14.93
C HIS A 131 -11.17 10.50 -13.93
N TYR A 132 -10.99 9.18 -13.82
CA TYR A 132 -11.71 8.36 -12.84
C TYR A 132 -11.50 8.86 -11.41
N MET A 133 -10.24 9.09 -11.04
CA MET A 133 -9.85 9.58 -9.72
C MET A 133 -10.50 10.94 -9.40
N GLU A 134 -10.40 11.89 -10.33
CA GLU A 134 -10.99 13.22 -10.16
C GLU A 134 -12.51 13.17 -9.99
N ASP A 135 -13.18 12.35 -10.79
CA ASP A 135 -14.62 12.17 -10.71
C ASP A 135 -15.04 11.51 -9.38
N PHE A 136 -14.29 10.52 -8.90
CA PHE A 136 -14.51 9.92 -7.59
C PHE A 136 -14.38 10.97 -6.47
N PHE A 137 -13.27 11.72 -6.42
CA PHE A 137 -13.06 12.71 -5.37
C PHE A 137 -14.03 13.90 -5.46
N LYS A 138 -14.48 14.27 -6.67
CA LYS A 138 -15.55 15.25 -6.86
C LYS A 138 -16.86 14.76 -6.24
N ARG A 139 -17.24 13.50 -6.46
CA ARG A 139 -18.41 12.88 -5.81
C ARG A 139 -18.25 12.80 -4.29
N ALA A 140 -17.07 12.39 -3.82
CA ALA A 140 -16.76 12.31 -2.39
C ALA A 140 -16.86 13.68 -1.70
N ARG A 141 -16.31 14.74 -2.30
CA ARG A 141 -16.40 16.12 -1.79
C ARG A 141 -17.83 16.62 -1.70
N LYS A 142 -18.64 16.41 -2.74
CA LYS A 142 -20.08 16.76 -2.72
C LYS A 142 -20.82 16.09 -1.56
N LYS A 143 -20.49 14.83 -1.23
CA LYS A 143 -21.08 14.14 -0.09
C LYS A 143 -20.73 14.81 1.24
N THR A 144 -19.51 15.34 1.38
CA THR A 144 -19.07 16.04 2.60
C THR A 144 -19.66 17.44 2.76
N GLU A 145 -20.10 18.08 1.67
CA GLU A 145 -20.76 19.39 1.68
C GLU A 145 -22.18 19.33 2.26
N VAL A 146 -22.84 18.16 2.19
CA VAL A 146 -24.14 17.93 2.81
C VAL A 146 -23.94 17.76 4.32
N LYS A 147 -24.29 18.81 5.08
CA LYS A 147 -24.07 18.87 6.54
C LYS A 147 -24.74 17.71 7.27
N GLU A 148 -25.89 17.26 6.81
CA GLU A 148 -26.67 16.15 7.37
C GLU A 148 -25.94 14.81 7.24
N LEU A 149 -25.09 14.65 6.21
CA LEU A 149 -24.30 13.44 5.99
C LEU A 149 -22.89 13.54 6.60
N ASN A 150 -22.53 14.69 7.15
CA ASN A 150 -21.22 14.91 7.73
C ASN A 150 -21.23 14.58 9.24
N PRO A 151 -20.55 13.51 9.69
CA PRO A 151 -20.55 13.10 11.09
C PRO A 151 -19.90 14.14 12.01
N LEU A 152 -19.03 15.01 11.49
CA LEU A 152 -18.50 16.15 12.25
C LEU A 152 -19.57 17.17 12.64
N HIS A 153 -20.68 17.21 11.91
CA HIS A 153 -21.80 18.12 12.16
C HIS A 153 -22.96 17.43 12.87
N THR A 154 -23.40 16.27 12.39
CA THR A 154 -24.60 15.58 12.95
C THR A 154 -24.32 14.76 14.20
N GLN A 155 -23.10 14.24 14.36
CA GLN A 155 -22.73 13.36 15.47
C GLN A 155 -21.39 13.78 16.11
N SER A 156 -21.13 15.09 16.14
CA SER A 156 -19.85 15.67 16.56
C SER A 156 -19.36 15.17 17.92
N SER A 157 -20.27 15.00 18.88
CA SER A 157 -19.96 14.48 20.23
C SER A 157 -19.41 13.04 20.19
N TYR A 158 -20.08 12.14 19.48
CA TYR A 158 -19.63 10.75 19.32
C TYR A 158 -18.32 10.68 18.55
N PHE A 159 -18.21 11.43 17.46
CA PHE A 159 -16.99 11.48 16.66
C PHE A 159 -15.79 11.99 17.47
N ASN A 160 -15.95 13.09 18.21
CA ASN A 160 -14.89 13.63 19.06
C ASN A 160 -14.49 12.66 20.18
N THR A 161 -15.45 11.92 20.74
CA THR A 161 -15.19 10.90 21.76
C THR A 161 -14.42 9.71 21.19
N TYR A 162 -14.81 9.26 19.99
CA TYR A 162 -14.11 8.22 19.25
C TYR A 162 -12.66 8.64 18.93
N MET A 163 -12.46 9.81 18.31
CA MET A 163 -11.14 10.29 17.93
C MET A 163 -10.20 10.43 19.14
N LYS A 164 -10.69 10.94 20.28
CA LYS A 164 -9.92 10.99 21.53
C LYS A 164 -9.51 9.60 22.02
N SER A 165 -10.42 8.63 21.93
CA SER A 165 -10.16 7.26 22.39
C SER A 165 -9.19 6.54 21.45
N TYR A 166 -9.37 6.71 20.13
CA TYR A 166 -8.49 6.19 19.09
C TYR A 166 -7.06 6.75 19.26
N GLN A 167 -6.92 8.06 19.43
CA GLN A 167 -5.61 8.70 19.62
C GLN A 167 -4.91 8.17 20.88
N LYS A 168 -5.61 8.05 22.01
CA LYS A 168 -5.05 7.45 23.23
C LYS A 168 -4.61 5.99 23.04
N HIS A 169 -5.41 5.20 22.34
CA HIS A 169 -5.09 3.80 22.05
C HIS A 169 -3.87 3.68 21.12
N PHE A 170 -3.79 4.54 20.11
CA PHE A 170 -2.67 4.60 19.17
C PHE A 170 -1.37 5.01 19.88
N GLU A 171 -1.41 6.08 20.68
CA GLU A 171 -0.28 6.52 21.51
C GLU A 171 0.20 5.41 22.46
N ARG A 172 -0.74 4.69 23.09
CA ARG A 172 -0.41 3.54 23.94
C ARG A 172 0.26 2.41 23.16
N THR A 173 -0.28 2.05 22.00
CA THR A 173 0.30 0.99 21.13
C THR A 173 1.72 1.35 20.67
N ILE A 174 1.97 2.63 20.33
CA ILE A 174 3.31 3.10 19.99
C ILE A 174 4.25 3.00 21.20
N ASN A 175 3.84 3.48 22.37
CA ASN A 175 4.65 3.41 23.58
C ASN A 175 4.99 1.96 23.96
N GLU A 176 4.02 1.05 23.88
CA GLU A 176 4.25 -0.38 24.11
C GLU A 176 5.17 -1.01 23.06
N GLY A 177 5.15 -0.53 21.82
CA GLY A 177 6.07 -0.95 20.75
C GLY A 177 7.49 -0.42 20.92
N VAL A 178 7.64 0.81 21.41
CA VAL A 178 8.92 1.43 21.78
C VAL A 178 9.57 0.68 22.95
N ASP A 179 8.77 0.30 23.96
CA ASP A 179 9.26 -0.46 25.12
C ASP A 179 9.76 -1.87 24.75
N LYS A 180 9.18 -2.49 23.71
CA LYS A 180 9.55 -3.84 23.23
C LYS A 180 10.75 -3.86 22.27
N ASN A 181 11.08 -2.74 21.60
CA ASN A 181 12.19 -2.67 20.65
C ASN A 181 13.43 -1.99 21.27
N SER A 182 14.47 -2.79 21.54
CA SER A 182 15.74 -2.38 22.19
C SER A 182 16.47 -1.18 21.55
N ILE A 183 16.29 -0.94 20.25
CA ILE A 183 17.03 0.10 19.51
C ILE A 183 16.43 1.49 19.76
N MET A 184 15.10 1.59 19.85
CA MET A 184 14.41 2.85 20.18
C MET A 184 14.68 3.27 21.64
N ARG A 185 14.76 2.30 22.55
CA ARG A 185 15.13 2.53 23.96
C ARG A 185 16.58 2.99 24.14
N GLN A 186 17.49 2.60 23.24
CA GLN A 186 18.88 3.09 23.21
C GLN A 186 18.98 4.54 22.70
N LEU A 187 18.03 4.99 21.87
CA LEU A 187 17.92 6.39 21.45
C LEU A 187 17.16 7.25 22.45
N ALA A 188 16.25 6.65 23.23
CA ALA A 188 15.49 7.30 24.29
C ALA A 188 16.33 7.43 25.58
N THR A 189 17.34 8.31 25.57
CA THR A 189 18.03 8.68 26.81
C THR A 189 17.12 9.61 27.62
N THR A 190 16.93 9.37 28.91
CA THR A 190 16.17 10.27 29.79
C THR A 190 16.96 11.57 29.95
N VAL A 191 16.54 12.62 29.25
CA VAL A 191 17.16 13.94 29.32
C VAL A 191 16.30 14.93 30.10
N VAL A 192 16.94 15.69 31.00
CA VAL A 192 16.28 16.76 31.74
C VAL A 192 15.94 17.89 30.77
N LEU A 193 14.66 18.05 30.50
CA LEU A 193 14.11 19.11 29.64
C LEU A 193 14.30 20.48 30.30
N ALA A 194 15.00 21.38 29.63
CA ALA A 194 14.99 22.79 29.99
C ALA A 194 13.70 23.44 29.45
N LYS A 195 13.12 24.39 30.20
CA LYS A 195 11.96 25.18 29.75
C LYS A 195 12.27 25.80 28.38
N GLY A 196 11.67 25.28 27.31
CA GLY A 196 11.88 25.77 25.93
C GLY A 196 12.12 24.70 24.85
N GLY A 197 12.08 23.40 25.15
CA GLY A 197 12.13 22.33 24.12
C GLY A 197 13.54 21.88 23.71
N GLY A 198 14.55 22.20 24.50
CA GLY A 198 15.91 21.65 24.37
C GLY A 198 16.31 20.81 25.59
N TRP A 199 17.32 19.96 25.41
CA TRP A 199 17.95 19.20 26.49
C TRP A 199 19.37 19.68 26.73
N LYS A 200 19.82 19.63 27.99
CA LYS A 200 21.17 20.07 28.37
C LYS A 200 22.14 18.89 28.28
N HIS A 201 23.17 18.99 27.45
CA HIS A 201 24.22 17.99 27.37
C HIS A 201 25.01 17.96 28.69
N ALA A 202 25.14 16.78 29.31
CA ALA A 202 25.64 16.65 30.68
C ALA A 202 27.12 17.08 30.84
N GLU A 203 27.94 16.89 29.80
CA GLU A 203 29.38 17.15 29.86
C GLU A 203 29.77 18.54 29.35
N THR A 204 29.00 19.12 28.43
CA THR A 204 29.33 20.41 27.78
C THR A 204 28.43 21.55 28.25
N GLY A 205 27.30 21.25 28.90
CA GLY A 205 26.35 22.24 29.41
C GLY A 205 25.56 22.99 28.34
N GLU A 206 25.77 22.67 27.05
CA GLU A 206 25.05 23.26 25.93
C GLU A 206 23.61 22.74 25.84
N VAL A 207 22.70 23.63 25.45
CA VAL A 207 21.29 23.29 25.23
C VAL A 207 21.13 22.86 23.77
N MET A 208 20.99 21.57 23.54
CA MET A 208 20.70 21.03 22.22
C MET A 208 19.19 21.00 22.00
N GLN A 209 18.75 21.48 20.84
CA GLN A 209 17.33 21.42 20.46
C GLN A 209 16.94 19.97 20.17
N LEU A 210 15.75 19.55 20.63
CA LEU A 210 15.25 18.21 20.32
C LEU A 210 15.02 18.08 18.82
N SER A 211 15.74 17.14 18.18
CA SER A 211 15.44 16.72 16.82
C SER A 211 14.30 15.69 16.84
N SER A 212 13.26 15.93 16.04
CA SER A 212 12.17 14.96 15.87
C SER A 212 12.48 14.04 14.70
N ILE A 213 12.56 12.74 14.94
CA ILE A 213 12.51 11.73 13.88
C ILE A 213 11.07 11.26 13.78
N GLY A 214 10.42 11.57 12.66
CA GLY A 214 9.07 11.11 12.33
C GLY A 214 9.13 10.12 11.18
N THR A 215 8.31 9.08 11.23
CA THR A 215 7.99 8.25 10.08
C THR A 215 6.53 8.46 9.72
N SER A 216 6.25 8.61 8.43
CA SER A 216 4.89 8.68 7.90
C SER A 216 4.69 7.50 6.97
N MET A 217 3.53 6.85 7.06
CA MET A 217 3.08 5.85 6.09
C MET A 217 1.70 6.24 5.57
N THR A 218 1.44 5.93 4.31
CA THR A 218 0.10 6.08 3.73
C THR A 218 -0.67 4.77 3.85
N LEU A 219 -1.89 4.85 4.38
CA LEU A 219 -2.81 3.73 4.48
C LEU A 219 -3.99 3.95 3.53
N PRO A 220 -4.59 2.86 3.00
CA PRO A 220 -5.70 2.96 2.06
C PRO A 220 -6.91 3.63 2.73
N ARG A 221 -7.62 4.48 1.98
CA ARG A 221 -8.83 5.19 2.46
C ARG A 221 -9.86 4.22 3.05
N SER A 222 -10.08 3.07 2.42
CA SER A 222 -10.99 2.01 2.88
C SER A 222 -10.77 1.60 4.34
N TYR A 223 -9.52 1.58 4.82
CA TYR A 223 -9.20 1.30 6.22
C TYR A 223 -9.84 2.30 7.21
N PHE A 224 -9.95 3.57 6.82
CA PHE A 224 -10.52 4.61 7.68
C PHE A 224 -12.03 4.76 7.55
N VAL A 225 -12.58 4.42 6.37
CA VAL A 225 -14.01 4.58 6.09
C VAL A 225 -14.83 3.38 6.54
N SER A 226 -14.27 2.17 6.44
CA SER A 226 -14.93 0.93 6.85
C SER A 226 -13.89 -0.10 7.32
N PRO A 227 -13.33 0.08 8.53
CA PRO A 227 -12.26 -0.79 9.04
C PRO A 227 -12.68 -2.25 9.15
N ASP A 228 -13.92 -2.52 9.59
CA ASP A 228 -14.42 -3.90 9.74
C ASP A 228 -14.52 -4.62 8.39
N ASN A 229 -15.05 -3.95 7.37
CA ASN A 229 -15.12 -4.52 6.02
C ASN A 229 -13.72 -4.71 5.43
N PHE A 230 -12.84 -3.73 5.62
CA PHE A 230 -11.45 -3.85 5.17
C PHE A 230 -10.74 -5.05 5.78
N GLU A 231 -10.86 -5.27 7.09
CA GLU A 231 -10.26 -6.44 7.76
C GLU A 231 -10.93 -7.75 7.32
N TRP A 232 -12.25 -7.73 7.11
CA TRP A 232 -12.99 -8.88 6.60
C TRP A 232 -12.55 -9.27 5.20
N ASP A 233 -12.51 -8.35 4.24
CA ASP A 233 -12.09 -8.59 2.86
C ASP A 233 -10.67 -9.15 2.83
N ARG A 234 -9.77 -8.59 3.65
CA ARG A 234 -8.41 -9.14 3.82
C ARG A 234 -8.36 -10.52 4.45
N MET A 235 -9.31 -10.86 5.31
CA MET A 235 -9.43 -12.20 5.86
C MET A 235 -9.92 -13.18 4.80
N VAL A 236 -10.91 -12.79 3.99
CA VAL A 236 -11.42 -13.58 2.87
C VAL A 236 -10.32 -13.85 1.86
N ASP A 237 -9.56 -12.84 1.43
CA ASP A 237 -8.43 -12.97 0.50
C ASP A 237 -7.38 -14.01 0.97
N ARG A 238 -7.19 -14.13 2.29
CA ARG A 238 -6.27 -15.10 2.91
C ARG A 238 -6.83 -16.52 2.95
N LEU A 239 -8.14 -16.67 3.14
CA LEU A 239 -8.79 -17.97 3.35
C LEU A 239 -9.32 -18.58 2.05
N GLU A 240 -9.63 -17.76 1.05
CA GLU A 240 -10.24 -18.21 -0.19
C GLU A 240 -9.22 -18.94 -1.08
N ASN A 241 -9.61 -20.10 -1.61
CA ASN A 241 -8.78 -20.83 -2.57
C ASN A 241 -9.17 -20.45 -3.99
N TRP A 242 -8.19 -20.15 -4.83
CA TRP A 242 -8.35 -19.76 -6.24
C TRP A 242 -8.58 -20.94 -7.18
N LYS A 243 -9.17 -22.03 -6.69
CA LYS A 243 -9.37 -23.29 -7.44
C LYS A 243 -10.18 -23.08 -8.73
N ASN A 244 -11.07 -22.09 -8.74
CA ASN A 244 -11.88 -21.68 -9.89
C ASN A 244 -11.64 -20.22 -10.30
N PHE A 245 -10.53 -19.60 -9.88
CA PHE A 245 -10.25 -18.20 -10.23
C PHE A 245 -10.13 -18.09 -11.74
N LEU A 246 -11.06 -17.37 -12.38
CA LEU A 246 -11.17 -17.28 -13.84
C LEU A 246 -11.28 -18.66 -14.50
N GLY A 247 -12.26 -19.47 -14.08
CA GLY A 247 -12.47 -20.85 -14.56
C GLY A 247 -12.93 -20.95 -16.02
N GLU A 248 -13.73 -19.98 -16.50
CA GLU A 248 -14.27 -19.92 -17.87
C GLU A 248 -13.45 -19.03 -18.80
N TRP A 249 -12.32 -18.51 -18.32
CA TRP A 249 -11.49 -17.59 -19.09
C TRP A 249 -10.63 -18.38 -20.08
N GLU A 250 -11.22 -18.72 -21.21
CA GLU A 250 -10.48 -19.20 -22.37
C GLU A 250 -9.72 -18.01 -22.97
N VAL A 251 -8.40 -18.10 -22.91
CA VAL A 251 -7.51 -17.07 -23.46
C VAL A 251 -7.64 -17.12 -24.97
N THR A 252 -8.45 -16.25 -25.57
CA THR A 252 -8.32 -15.95 -26.99
C THR A 252 -6.99 -15.21 -27.19
N PRO A 253 -6.08 -15.73 -28.02
CA PRO A 253 -4.79 -15.11 -28.31
C PRO A 253 -4.94 -13.77 -29.03
#